data_AF-A0A941QA16-F1
#
_entry.id   AF-A0A941QA16-F1
#
_cell.length_a   1.000
_cell.length_b   1.000
_cell.length_c   1.000
_cell.angle_alpha   90.00
_cell.angle_beta   90.00
_cell.angle_gamma   90.00
#
_symmetry.space_group_name_H-M   'P 1'
#
loop_
_entity.id
_entity.type
_entity.pdbx_description
1 polymer ?
#
loop_
_entity_poly.entity_id
_entity_poly.type
_entity_poly.pdbx_seq_one_letter_code
_entity_poly.pdbx_strand_id
1 'polypeptide(L)' 'MPASAAPPDADLRALSACFPRAGRLQAILLRSVRRGAVVAVSEARALAGQGLAGDHKAARPAATGGGGKRQITVSAPRTP' A
#
# COMPACT_ATOMS: atom_id res chain seq x y z
N MET A 1 -16.16 3.39 -34.07
CA MET A 1 -15.48 4.07 -32.95
C MET A 1 -14.55 3.07 -32.28
N PRO A 2 -13.27 2.96 -32.66
CA PRO A 2 -12.39 2.03 -31.96
C PRO A 2 -12.08 2.60 -30.57
N ALA A 3 -12.29 1.79 -29.55
CA ALA A 3 -11.90 2.10 -28.18
C ALA A 3 -10.40 2.42 -28.14
N SER A 4 -10.04 3.59 -27.61
CA SER A 4 -8.66 3.99 -27.38
C SER A 4 -7.98 2.93 -26.51
N ALA A 5 -7.05 2.17 -27.09
CA ALA A 5 -6.25 1.20 -26.36
C ALA A 5 -5.39 1.96 -25.34
N ALA A 6 -5.72 1.84 -24.06
CA ALA A 6 -4.81 2.23 -23.00
C ALA A 6 -3.46 1.50 -23.23
N PRO A 7 -2.31 2.14 -22.96
CA PRO A 7 -1.02 1.48 -23.16
C PRO A 7 -1.00 0.15 -22.38
N PRO A 8 -0.34 -0.89 -22.89
CA PRO A 8 -0.38 -2.25 -22.30
C PRO A 8 0.06 -2.29 -20.83
N ASP A 9 0.77 -1.26 -20.35
CA ASP A 9 1.21 -1.08 -18.97
C ASP A 9 0.16 -0.42 -18.04
N ALA A 10 -1.01 -0.05 -18.57
CA ALA A 10 -2.05 0.68 -17.83
C ALA A 10 -3.12 -0.21 -17.17
N ASP A 11 -3.09 -1.52 -17.36
CA ASP A 11 -4.02 -2.42 -16.66
C ASP A 11 -3.59 -2.63 -15.19
N LEU A 12 -4.57 -2.77 -14.29
CA LEU A 12 -4.37 -2.98 -12.85
C LEU A 12 -3.50 -4.21 -12.55
N ARG A 13 -3.57 -5.24 -13.41
CA ARG A 13 -2.70 -6.41 -13.31
C ARG A 13 -1.24 -6.08 -13.58
N ALA A 14 -0.94 -5.26 -14.60
CA ALA A 14 0.43 -4.84 -14.90
C ALA A 14 1.01 -3.97 -13.77
N LEU A 15 0.22 -3.02 -13.25
CA LEU A 15 0.62 -2.18 -12.12
C LEU A 15 0.88 -2.97 -10.83
N SER A 16 0.11 -4.04 -10.59
CA SER A 16 0.28 -4.90 -9.41
C SER A 16 1.35 -5.99 -9.57
N ALA A 17 1.87 -6.20 -10.78
CA ALA A 17 2.95 -7.14 -11.10
C ALA A 17 4.34 -6.50 -11.02
N CYS A 18 4.44 -5.17 -10.99
CA CYS A 18 5.70 -4.49 -10.74
C CYS A 18 6.11 -4.67 -9.27
N PHE A 19 7.07 -5.57 -9.04
CA PHE A 19 7.75 -5.65 -7.76
C PHE A 19 8.46 -4.33 -7.47
N PRO A 20 8.54 -3.90 -6.19
CA PRO A 20 9.28 -2.72 -5.83
C PRO A 20 10.75 -2.90 -6.26
N ARG A 21 11.19 -2.05 -7.19
CA ARG A 21 12.61 -1.91 -7.52
C ARG A 21 13.31 -1.22 -6.36
N ALA A 22 14.65 -1.34 -6.29
CA ALA A 22 15.43 -0.53 -5.36
C ALA A 22 15.05 0.95 -5.55
N GLY A 23 14.74 1.63 -4.45
CA GLY A 23 14.19 2.97 -4.46
C GLY A 23 14.29 3.61 -3.08
N ARG A 24 13.89 4.88 -3.01
CA ARG A 24 13.91 5.66 -1.76
C ARG A 24 12.49 5.82 -1.24
N LEU A 25 12.32 5.60 0.07
CA LEU A 25 11.08 5.95 0.76
C LEU A 25 10.93 7.48 0.79
N GLN A 26 9.92 8.01 0.11
CA GLN A 26 9.64 9.45 0.07
C GLN A 26 8.65 9.90 1.16
N ALA A 27 7.68 9.05 1.50
CA ALA A 27 6.67 9.35 2.50
C ALA A 27 6.17 8.08 3.17
N ILE A 28 5.78 8.19 4.43
CA ILE A 28 5.00 7.17 5.14
C ILE A 28 3.59 7.71 5.29
N LEU A 29 2.63 6.92 4.83
CA LEU A 29 1.22 7.29 4.78
C LEU A 29 0.44 6.30 5.65
N LEU A 30 -0.25 6.80 6.67
CA LEU A 30 -1.07 6.00 7.57
C LEU A 30 -2.55 6.35 7.42
N ARG A 31 -3.41 5.34 7.56
CA ARG A 31 -4.85 5.53 7.59
C ARG A 31 -5.45 4.87 8.82
N SER A 32 -5.86 5.66 9.80
CA SER A 32 -6.39 5.15 11.09
C SER A 32 -7.69 4.36 10.97
N VAL A 33 -8.56 4.69 9.99
CA VAL A 33 -9.85 4.03 9.77
C VAL A 33 -10.07 3.63 8.31
N ARG A 34 -10.77 2.51 8.05
CA ARG A 34 -11.01 2.04 6.67
C ARG A 34 -11.71 3.14 5.85
N ARG A 35 -11.13 3.47 4.68
CA ARG A 35 -11.59 4.55 3.77
C ARG A 35 -11.55 5.96 4.38
N GLY A 36 -10.89 6.16 5.52
CA GLY A 36 -10.63 7.49 6.08
C GLY A 36 -9.51 8.25 5.38
N ALA A 37 -9.32 9.50 5.81
CA ALA A 37 -8.21 10.34 5.40
C ALA A 37 -6.86 9.67 5.68
N VAL A 38 -5.90 9.96 4.81
CA VAL A 38 -4.53 9.47 4.94
C VAL A 38 -3.70 10.60 5.53
N VAL A 39 -2.88 10.28 6.53
CA VAL A 39 -1.98 11.23 7.20
C VAL A 39 -0.55 10.85 6.87
N ALA A 40 0.25 11.84 6.48
CA ALA A 40 1.68 11.68 6.30
C ALA A 40 2.40 11.78 7.64
N VAL A 41 3.34 10.88 7.90
CA VAL A 41 4.17 10.85 9.10
C VAL A 41 5.65 10.72 8.74
N SER A 42 6.53 11.20 9.62
CA SER A 42 7.99 11.08 9.46
C SER A 42 8.50 9.66 9.74
N GLU A 43 7.82 8.94 10.63
CA GLU A 43 8.19 7.60 11.06
C GLU A 43 6.96 6.76 11.41
N ALA A 44 7.08 5.44 11.31
CA ALA A 44 6.08 4.49 11.79
C ALA A 44 6.74 3.18 12.22
N ARG A 45 6.22 2.58 13.30
CA ARG A 45 6.70 1.29 13.78
C ARG A 45 6.02 0.14 13.03
N ALA A 46 6.83 -0.75 12.44
CA ALA A 46 6.34 -2.02 11.91
C ALA A 46 6.10 -3.01 13.05
N LEU A 47 4.85 -3.45 13.20
CA LEU A 47 4.42 -4.49 14.13
C LEU A 47 4.32 -5.82 13.38
N ALA A 48 5.17 -6.76 13.76
CA ALA A 48 5.23 -8.08 13.14
C ALA A 48 3.86 -8.76 13.20
N GLY A 49 3.37 -9.21 12.04
CA GLY A 49 2.06 -9.87 11.94
C GLY A 49 0.87 -8.92 12.00
N GLN A 50 1.07 -7.60 12.07
CA GLN A 50 -0.03 -6.63 12.24
C GLN A 50 0.06 -5.45 11.26
N GLY A 51 1.24 -5.12 10.71
CA GLY A 51 1.41 -3.99 9.79
C GLY A 51 2.03 -2.78 10.49
N LEU A 52 1.63 -1.57 10.12
CA LEU A 52 2.16 -0.35 10.73
C LEU A 52 1.31 0.11 11.92
N ALA A 53 1.95 0.43 13.04
CA ALA A 53 1.30 1.02 14.19
C ALA A 53 0.54 2.29 13.79
N GLY A 54 -0.73 2.40 14.19
CA GLY A 54 -1.60 3.53 13.83
C GLY A 54 -2.32 3.38 12.49
N ASP A 55 -2.03 2.36 11.67
CA ASP A 55 -2.85 2.01 10.51
C ASP A 55 -4.04 1.13 10.90
N HIS A 56 -5.19 1.35 10.26
CA HIS A 56 -6.41 0.57 10.44
C HIS A 56 -6.17 -0.94 10.25
N LYS A 57 -5.23 -1.33 9.39
CA LYS A 57 -4.90 -2.75 9.19
C LYS A 57 -4.25 -3.38 10.42
N ALA A 58 -3.53 -2.61 11.25
CA ALA A 58 -2.96 -3.08 12.50
C ALA A 58 -3.97 -3.13 13.65
N ALA A 59 -4.99 -2.29 13.63
CA ALA A 59 -6.03 -2.26 14.67
C ALA A 59 -6.90 -3.52 14.72
N ARG A 60 -6.90 -4.35 13.66
CA ARG A 60 -7.65 -5.62 13.62
C ARG A 60 -6.71 -6.77 13.25
N PRO A 61 -6.10 -7.43 14.24
CA PRO A 61 -5.39 -8.69 14.02
C PRO A 61 -6.33 -9.67 13.30
N ALA A 62 -5.83 -10.40 12.31
CA ALA A 62 -6.64 -11.42 11.65
C ALA A 62 -7.01 -12.50 12.67
N ALA A 63 -8.26 -12.98 12.60
CA ALA A 63 -8.80 -13.98 13.54
C ALA A 63 -7.98 -15.28 13.60
N THR A 64 -7.16 -15.56 12.59
CA THR A 64 -6.32 -16.76 12.48
C THR A 64 -4.89 -16.59 13.02
N GLY A 65 -4.65 -15.62 13.91
CA GLY A 65 -3.38 -15.51 14.65
C GLY A 65 -2.18 -14.98 13.85
N GLY A 66 -2.41 -14.44 12.65
CA GLY A 66 -1.36 -13.79 11.85
C GLY A 66 -1.96 -12.86 10.80
N GLY A 67 -1.46 -11.63 10.72
CA GLY A 67 -1.86 -10.68 9.68
C GLY A 67 -1.64 -11.24 8.28
N GLY A 68 -2.42 -10.73 7.31
CA GLY A 68 -2.33 -11.18 5.93
C GLY A 68 -0.90 -11.10 5.37
N LYS A 69 -0.60 -11.92 4.35
CA LYS A 69 0.75 -12.06 3.73
C LYS A 69 1.42 -10.74 3.34
N ARG A 70 0.64 -9.67 3.16
CA ARG A 70 1.10 -8.31 2.87
C ARG A 70 0.78 -7.40 4.06
N GLN A 71 1.79 -7.15 4.89
CA GLN A 71 1.67 -6.27 6.07
C GLN A 71 1.99 -4.81 5.73
N ILE A 72 2.89 -4.59 4.77
CA ILE A 72 3.30 -3.28 4.28
C ILE A 72 3.19 -3.29 2.75
N THR A 73 2.74 -2.19 2.17
CA THR A 73 2.74 -1.98 0.72
C THR A 73 3.63 -0.80 0.39
N VAL A 74 4.55 -0.99 -0.55
CA VAL A 74 5.37 0.08 -1.13
C VAL A 74 4.87 0.32 -2.53
N SER A 75 4.56 1.57 -2.85
CA SER A 75 4.10 2.00 -4.16
C SER A 75 4.99 3.13 -4.67
N ALA A 76 5.35 3.09 -5.96
CA ALA A 76 5.95 4.24 -6.60
C ALA A 76 4.95 5.41 -6.63
N PRO A 77 5.40 6.67 -6.46
CA PRO A 77 4.53 7.81 -6.69
C PRO A 77 4.09 7.81 -8.16
N ARG A 78 2.79 8.06 -8.41
CA ARG A 78 2.35 8.39 -9.77
C ARG A 78 2.79 9.82 -10.06
N THR A 79 3.77 9.97 -10.94
CA THR A 79 4.00 11.23 -11.64
C THR A 79 2.73 11.55 -12.45
N PRO A 80 2.24 12.81 -12.44
CA PRO A 80 1.07 13.20 -13.23
C PRO A 80 1.27 12.96 -14.73
#